data_AF-A0A9N7JL60-F1
#
_entry.id   AF-A0A9N7JL60-F1
#
_cell.length_a   1.000
_cell.length_b   1.000
_cell.length_c   1.000
_cell.angle_alpha   90.00
_cell.angle_beta   90.00
_cell.angle_gamma   90.00
#
_symmetry.space_group_name_H-M   'P 1'
#
loop_
_entity.id
_entity.type
_entity.pdbx_description
1 polymer ?
#
loop_
_entity_poly.entity_id
_entity_poly.type
_entity_poly.pdbx_seq_one_letter_code
_entity_poly.pdbx_strand_id
1 'polypeptide(L)'
;MSIDKSDFNGIYEELIELLGLEVTIKIHEYFKGQQVNFPIKLHSKAYVMKELQGKSVGDSKELAKKLGYTENWIRKLLKKIERGNDNEGDSRKFQSKSN
;
A
#
# COMPACT_ATOMS: atom_id res chain seq x y z
N MET A 1 18.67 -19.62 -30.00
CA MET A 1 19.58 -18.63 -29.39
C MET A 1 19.25 -18.61 -27.91
N SER A 2 20.16 -19.05 -27.04
CA SER A 2 19.95 -18.99 -25.59
C SER A 2 20.27 -17.58 -25.17
N ILE A 3 19.24 -16.82 -24.81
CA ILE A 3 19.39 -15.47 -24.28
C ILE A 3 19.79 -15.63 -22.81
N ASP A 4 20.94 -15.10 -22.43
CA ASP A 4 21.40 -15.08 -21.04
C ASP A 4 21.04 -13.75 -20.38
N LYS A 5 20.85 -13.73 -19.06
CA LYS A 5 20.53 -12.50 -18.33
C LYS A 5 21.65 -11.44 -18.45
N SER A 6 22.89 -11.88 -18.62
CA SER A 6 24.06 -11.00 -18.82
C SER A 6 24.08 -10.29 -20.18
N ASP A 7 23.19 -10.68 -21.11
CA ASP A 7 23.01 -9.98 -22.39
C ASP A 7 22.25 -8.64 -22.23
N PHE A 8 21.72 -8.34 -21.03
CA PHE A 8 20.89 -7.17 -20.77
C PHE A 8 21.62 -6.10 -19.94
N ASN A 9 21.27 -4.83 -20.17
CA ASN A 9 21.88 -3.71 -19.45
C ASN A 9 21.51 -3.75 -17.95
N GLY A 10 22.48 -3.95 -17.07
CA GLY A 10 22.46 -3.65 -15.63
C GLY A 10 21.12 -3.87 -14.92
N ILE A 11 20.29 -2.83 -14.83
CA ILE A 11 18.97 -2.92 -14.17
C ILE A 11 18.05 -3.99 -14.79
N TYR A 12 18.15 -4.25 -16.10
CA TYR A 12 17.38 -5.28 -16.76
C TYR A 12 17.89 -6.69 -16.44
N GLU A 13 19.19 -6.88 -16.19
CA GLU A 13 19.71 -8.14 -15.68
C GLU A 13 19.14 -8.44 -14.28
N GLU A 14 19.17 -7.44 -13.39
CA GLU A 14 18.57 -7.54 -12.05
C GLU A 14 17.07 -7.82 -12.13
N LEU A 15 16.34 -7.14 -13.01
CA LEU A 15 14.90 -7.36 -13.21
C LEU A 15 14.62 -8.75 -13.78
N ILE A 16 15.45 -9.29 -14.69
CA ILE A 16 15.30 -10.66 -15.21
C ILE A 16 15.51 -11.68 -14.11
N GLU A 17 16.51 -11.47 -13.25
CA GLU A 17 16.76 -12.36 -12.11
C GLU A 17 15.64 -12.31 -11.06
N LEU A 18 15.07 -11.14 -10.81
CA LEU A 18 14.01 -10.94 -9.80
C LEU A 18 12.60 -11.29 -10.29
N LEU A 19 12.27 -10.94 -11.54
CA LEU A 19 10.91 -10.98 -12.10
C LEU A 19 10.76 -11.92 -13.30
N GLY A 20 11.86 -12.38 -13.89
CA GLY A 20 11.88 -13.17 -15.11
C GLY A 20 11.89 -12.33 -16.40
N LEU A 21 12.20 -13.02 -17.50
CA LEU A 21 12.40 -12.40 -18.82
C LEU A 21 11.14 -11.73 -19.37
N GLU A 22 10.00 -12.42 -19.36
CA GLU A 22 8.76 -11.90 -19.94
C GLU A 22 8.27 -10.61 -19.26
N VAL A 23 8.35 -10.55 -17.93
CA VAL A 23 7.92 -9.37 -17.17
C VAL A 23 8.87 -8.19 -17.44
N THR A 24 10.16 -8.46 -17.50
CA THR A 24 11.17 -7.43 -17.76
C THR A 24 11.04 -6.83 -19.16
N ILE A 25 10.76 -7.65 -20.18
CA ILE A 25 10.49 -7.18 -21.54
C ILE A 25 9.28 -6.24 -21.55
N LYS A 26 8.18 -6.58 -20.86
CA LYS A 26 7.01 -5.69 -20.74
C LYS A 26 7.38 -4.36 -20.09
N ILE A 27 8.13 -4.38 -18.98
CA ILE A 27 8.59 -3.14 -18.33
C ILE A 27 9.37 -2.26 -19.32
N HIS A 28 10.29 -2.85 -20.07
CA HIS A 28 11.03 -2.12 -21.11
C HIS A 28 10.09 -1.56 -22.19
N GLU A 29 9.15 -2.34 -22.70
CA GLU A 29 8.21 -1.89 -23.74
C GLU A 29 7.37 -0.68 -23.30
N TYR A 30 6.85 -0.70 -22.06
CA TYR A 30 5.95 0.36 -21.57
C TYR A 30 6.69 1.59 -21.02
N PHE A 31 7.89 1.42 -20.46
CA PHE A 31 8.57 2.49 -19.71
C PHE A 31 9.88 2.97 -20.35
N LYS A 32 10.36 2.37 -21.45
CA LYS A 32 11.59 2.84 -22.11
C LYS A 32 11.51 4.33 -22.47
N GLY A 33 12.61 5.03 -22.22
CA GLY A 33 12.71 6.49 -22.44
C GLY A 33 12.07 7.36 -21.36
N GLN A 34 11.40 6.78 -20.36
CA GLN A 34 10.87 7.51 -19.21
C GLN A 34 11.77 7.31 -17.98
N GLN A 35 11.89 8.33 -17.14
CA GLN A 35 12.48 8.17 -15.81
C GLN A 35 11.37 7.78 -14.82
N VAL A 36 11.44 6.56 -14.30
CA VAL A 36 10.50 6.06 -13.28
C VAL A 36 11.22 6.04 -11.93
N ASN A 37 10.65 6.74 -10.94
CA ASN A 37 11.11 6.65 -9.56
C ASN A 37 10.11 5.82 -8.75
N PHE A 38 10.53 4.65 -8.27
CA PHE A 38 9.68 3.79 -7.45
C PHE A 38 9.53 4.39 -6.05
N PRO A 39 8.30 4.77 -5.63
CA PRO A 39 8.08 5.27 -4.29
C PRO A 39 8.44 4.20 -3.25
N ILE A 40 9.01 4.63 -2.12
CA ILE A 40 9.30 3.74 -0.97
C ILE A 40 8.03 3.01 -0.49
N LYS A 41 6.87 3.63 -0.68
CA LYS A 41 5.57 3.10 -0.23
C LYS A 41 4.87 2.38 -1.38
N LEU A 42 4.67 1.08 -1.19
CA LEU A 42 3.95 0.24 -2.15
C LEU A 42 2.43 0.52 -2.15
N HIS A 43 1.84 0.70 -0.98
CA HIS A 43 0.38 0.85 -0.84
C HIS A 43 -0.05 2.31 -0.78
N SER A 44 -1.16 2.62 -1.46
CA SER A 44 -1.81 3.93 -1.40
C SER A 44 -2.40 4.19 -0.01
N LYS A 45 -2.57 5.47 0.36
CA LYS A 45 -3.21 5.85 1.63
C LYS A 45 -4.64 5.29 1.75
N ALA A 46 -5.38 5.26 0.63
CA ALA A 46 -6.74 4.73 0.60
C ALA A 46 -6.75 3.22 0.88
N TYR A 47 -5.82 2.47 0.27
CA TYR A 47 -5.65 1.04 0.56
C TYR A 47 -5.34 0.81 2.04
N VAL A 48 -4.40 1.58 2.58
CA VAL A 48 -4.03 1.51 4.00
C VAL A 48 -5.23 1.79 4.91
N MET A 49 -6.04 2.81 4.62
CA MET A 49 -7.25 3.09 5.41
C MET A 49 -8.23 1.92 5.38
N LYS A 50 -8.49 1.34 4.20
CA LYS A 50 -9.36 0.17 4.06
C LYS A 50 -8.84 -1.05 4.83
N GLU A 51 -7.54 -1.33 4.77
CA GLU A 51 -6.91 -2.46 5.48
C GLU A 51 -7.00 -2.31 7.01
N LEU A 52 -7.02 -1.06 7.51
CA LEU A 52 -7.09 -0.74 8.93
C LEU A 52 -8.52 -0.70 9.48
N GLN A 53 -9.55 -0.73 8.62
CA GLN A 53 -10.94 -0.80 9.06
C GLN A 53 -11.22 -2.14 9.76
N GLY A 54 -11.80 -2.09 10.96
CA GLY A 54 -12.10 -3.29 11.74
C GLY A 54 -10.88 -3.96 12.39
N LYS A 55 -9.71 -3.33 12.38
CA LYS A 55 -8.51 -3.78 13.10
C LYS A 55 -8.38 -3.07 14.44
N SER A 56 -7.77 -3.75 15.41
CA SER A 56 -7.52 -3.20 16.74
C SER A 56 -6.16 -2.51 16.80
N VAL A 57 -6.02 -1.54 17.71
CA VAL A 57 -4.71 -0.96 18.09
C VAL A 57 -3.67 -2.05 18.46
N GLY A 58 -4.11 -3.20 18.95
CA GLY A 58 -3.24 -4.35 19.25
C GLY A 58 -2.46 -4.88 18.04
N ASP A 59 -3.03 -4.78 16.84
CA ASP A 59 -2.43 -5.28 15.59
C ASP A 59 -1.41 -4.30 14.99
N SER A 60 -1.21 -3.13 15.61
CA SER A 60 -0.45 -2.01 15.05
C SER A 60 0.99 -2.37 14.64
N LYS A 61 1.64 -3.28 15.37
CA LYS A 61 3.02 -3.73 15.09
C LYS A 61 3.11 -4.57 13.82
N GLU A 62 2.17 -5.50 13.62
CA GLU A 62 2.13 -6.34 12.43
C GLU A 62 1.73 -5.54 11.20
N LEU A 63 0.72 -4.68 11.35
CA LEU A 63 0.23 -3.79 10.28
C LEU A 63 1.30 -2.79 9.85
N ALA A 64 2.10 -2.26 10.78
CA ALA A 64 3.24 -1.40 10.49
C ALA A 64 4.27 -2.07 9.59
N LYS A 65 4.67 -3.31 9.91
CA LYS A 65 5.60 -4.09 9.08
C LYS A 65 5.01 -4.39 7.71
N LYS A 66 3.77 -4.86 7.66
CA LYS A 66 3.09 -5.22 6.40
C LYS A 66 2.93 -4.02 5.46
N LEU A 67 2.58 -2.86 6.01
CA LEU A 67 2.26 -1.67 5.22
C LEU A 67 3.47 -0.73 5.00
N GLY A 68 4.62 -1.02 5.62
CA GLY A 68 5.82 -0.18 5.52
C GLY A 68 5.72 1.16 6.25
N TYR A 69 5.00 1.20 7.38
CA TYR A 69 4.83 2.40 8.20
C TYR A 69 5.42 2.20 9.59
N THR A 70 5.72 3.30 10.29
CA THR A 70 6.05 3.23 11.72
C THR A 70 4.84 2.80 12.54
N GLU A 71 5.06 1.99 13.57
CA GLU A 71 4.01 1.56 14.51
C GLU A 71 3.24 2.74 15.11
N ASN A 72 3.95 3.82 15.49
CA ASN A 72 3.33 5.00 16.07
C ASN A 72 2.32 5.69 15.12
N TRP A 73 2.62 5.72 13.82
CA TRP A 73 1.72 6.28 12.82
C TRP A 73 0.47 5.40 12.65
N ILE A 74 0.64 4.08 12.54
CA ILE A 74 -0.49 3.12 12.46
C ILE A 74 -1.36 3.17 13.71
N ARG A 75 -0.73 3.22 14.90
CA ARG A 75 -1.42 3.34 16.19
C ARG A 75 -2.26 4.63 16.28
N LYS A 76 -1.70 5.77 15.84
CA LYS A 76 -2.46 7.04 15.76
C LYS A 76 -3.62 6.94 14.78
N LEU A 77 -3.42 6.28 13.65
CA LEU A 77 -4.44 6.13 12.61
C LEU A 77 -5.58 5.22 13.07
N LEU A 78 -5.28 4.07 13.69
CA LEU A 78 -6.27 3.15 14.28
C LEU A 78 -7.11 3.85 15.35
N LYS A 79 -6.46 4.59 16.27
CA LYS A 79 -7.18 5.41 17.28
C LYS A 79 -8.08 6.46 16.66
N LYS A 80 -7.71 7.03 15.50
CA LYS A 80 -8.54 8.00 14.78
C LYS A 80 -9.75 7.31 14.14
N ILE A 81 -9.57 6.11 13.61
CA ILE A 81 -10.64 5.30 13.02
C ILE A 81 -11.65 4.87 14.11
N GLU A 82 -11.16 4.37 15.25
CA GLU A 82 -11.99 4.03 16.42
C GLU A 82 -12.84 5.23 16.88
N ARG A 83 -12.22 6.40 17.09
CA ARG A 83 -12.93 7.63 17.49
C ARG A 83 -13.85 8.20 16.40
N GLY A 84 -13.56 7.95 15.13
CA GLY A 84 -14.38 8.40 14.01
C GLY A 84 -15.71 7.66 13.95
N ASN A 85 -15.71 6.37 14.26
CA ASN A 85 -16.92 5.54 14.32
C ASN A 85 -17.87 5.95 15.45
N ASP A 86 -17.35 6.50 16.56
CA ASP A 86 -18.17 6.93 17.70
C ASP A 86 -19.00 8.20 17.40
N ASN A 87 -18.56 9.06 16.48
CA ASN A 87 -19.22 10.34 16.18
C ASN A 87 -20.34 10.23 15.12
N GLU A 88 -20.37 9.19 14.30
CA GLU A 88 -21.49 8.93 13.36
C GLU A 88 -22.72 8.29 14.02
N GLY A 89 -22.62 7.89 15.30
CA GLY A 89 -23.72 7.37 16.10
C GLY A 89 -24.64 8.46 16.68
N ASP A 90 -24.13 9.68 16.89
CA ASP A 90 -24.86 10.74 17.59
C ASP A 90 -25.79 11.56 16.67
N SER A 91 -25.47 11.62 15.36
CA SER A 91 -26.28 12.33 14.37
C SER A 91 -27.63 11.66 14.06
N ARG A 92 -27.80 10.38 14.42
CA ARG A 92 -29.05 9.62 14.19
C ARG A 92 -30.06 9.69 15.34
N LYS A 93 -29.74 10.35 16.47
CA LYS A 93 -30.66 10.48 17.62
C LYS A 93 -31.55 11.73 17.61
N PHE A 94 -31.34 12.67 16.68
CA PHE A 94 -32.10 13.94 16.66
C PHE A 94 -33.36 13.95 15.76
N GLN A 95 -33.67 12.88 15.02
CA GLN A 95 -34.86 12.84 14.15
C GLN A 95 -36.09 12.13 14.73
N SER A 96 -36.08 11.69 15.98
CA SER A 96 -37.18 10.91 16.58
C SER A 96 -37.79 11.56 17.82
N LYS A 97 -38.07 12.87 17.79
CA LYS A 97 -39.03 13.53 18.69
C LYS A 97 -39.75 14.66 17.99
N SER A 98 -40.69 14.32 17.12
CA SER A 98 -41.83 15.17 16.76
C SER A 98 -42.86 14.28 16.07
N ASN A 99 -43.81 13.78 16.85
CA ASN A 99 -45.13 13.41 16.37
C ASN A 99 -46.11 13.67 17.51
#